data_AF-A0A8H2VBW6-F1
#
_entry.id   AF-A0A8H2VBW6-F1
#
_cell.length_a   1.000
_cell.length_b   1.000
_cell.length_c   1.000
_cell.angle_alpha   90.00
_cell.angle_beta   90.00
_cell.angle_gamma   90.00
#
_symmetry.space_group_name_H-M   'P 1'
#
loop_
_entity.id
_entity.type
_entity.pdbx_description
1 polymer ?
#
loop_
_entity_poly.entity_id
_entity_poly.type
_entity_poly.pdbx_seq_one_letter_code
_entity_poly.pdbx_strand_id
1 'polypeptide(L)'
;MLARIQTAGTSLLTKTAALVTKTVEKTVYCGKVTGELSKQIYKSEKLQPPSLDEFKSVYMNLYTNSLRYIKTPQQAVNCVKASGKNDLLKYGAVGIQLLGFYSVGEVIGRRKLVGYNCYTEKVIHH
;
A
#
# COMPACT_ATOMS: atom_id res chain seq x y z
N MET A 1 -55.20 -7.40 22.75
CA MET A 1 -54.38 -7.70 21.54
C MET A 1 -53.19 -6.76 21.37
N LEU A 2 -53.31 -5.46 21.70
CA LEU A 2 -52.22 -4.48 21.66
C LEU A 2 -50.94 -4.88 22.42
N ALA A 3 -51.07 -5.44 23.63
CA ALA A 3 -49.92 -5.88 24.43
C ALA A 3 -49.06 -6.94 23.71
N ARG A 4 -49.68 -7.90 23.01
CA ARG A 4 -48.95 -8.96 22.28
C ARG A 4 -48.18 -8.43 21.08
N ILE A 5 -48.68 -7.40 20.41
CA ILE A 5 -47.99 -6.74 19.29
C ILE A 5 -46.80 -5.93 19.80
N GLN A 6 -46.93 -5.25 20.95
CA GLN A 6 -45.79 -4.60 21.61
C GLN A 6 -44.72 -5.60 22.07
N THR A 7 -45.12 -6.75 22.63
CA THR A 7 -44.17 -7.81 23.03
C THR A 7 -43.47 -8.45 21.83
N ALA A 8 -44.20 -8.69 20.73
CA ALA A 8 -43.61 -9.19 19.49
C ALA A 8 -42.64 -8.17 18.87
N GLY A 9 -43.02 -6.88 18.80
CA GLY A 9 -42.17 -5.80 18.31
C GLY A 9 -40.89 -5.62 19.13
N THR A 10 -40.97 -5.66 20.46
CA THR A 10 -39.79 -5.59 21.34
C THR A 10 -38.89 -6.83 21.24
N SER A 11 -39.47 -8.02 21.03
CA SER A 11 -38.68 -9.25 20.83
C SER A 11 -37.91 -9.28 19.51
N LEU A 12 -38.44 -8.66 18.44
CA LEU A 12 -37.74 -8.51 17.18
C LEU A 12 -36.63 -7.48 17.27
N LEU A 13 -36.89 -6.33 17.91
CA LEU A 13 -35.89 -5.29 18.15
C LEU A 13 -34.71 -5.79 19.00
N THR A 14 -34.99 -6.60 20.02
CA THR A 14 -33.93 -7.19 20.86
C THR A 14 -33.11 -8.24 20.11
N LYS A 15 -33.73 -9.05 19.24
CA LYS A 15 -33.01 -10.01 18.37
C LYS A 15 -32.15 -9.30 17.33
N THR A 16 -32.66 -8.25 16.68
CA THR A 16 -31.87 -7.49 15.69
C THR A 16 -30.73 -6.74 16.36
N ALA A 17 -30.96 -6.11 17.51
CA ALA A 17 -29.91 -5.50 18.31
C ALA A 17 -28.83 -6.52 18.70
N ALA A 18 -29.21 -7.70 19.19
CA ALA A 18 -28.25 -8.76 19.53
C ALA A 18 -27.44 -9.26 18.33
N LEU A 19 -28.06 -9.38 17.15
CA LEU A 19 -27.34 -9.77 15.92
C LEU A 19 -26.36 -8.69 15.45
N VAL A 20 -26.78 -7.42 15.46
CA VAL A 20 -25.91 -6.29 15.10
C VAL A 20 -24.75 -6.17 16.09
N THR A 21 -25.00 -6.27 17.39
CA THR A 21 -23.93 -6.24 18.40
C THR A 21 -22.95 -7.39 18.18
N LYS A 22 -23.44 -8.61 17.92
CA LYS A 22 -22.58 -9.78 17.65
C LYS A 22 -21.73 -9.61 16.38
N THR A 23 -22.27 -9.06 15.30
CA THR A 23 -21.51 -8.85 14.05
C THR A 23 -20.48 -7.73 14.19
N VAL A 24 -20.83 -6.65 14.90
CA VAL A 24 -19.92 -5.56 15.21
C VAL A 24 -18.77 -6.05 16.09
N GLU A 25 -19.06 -6.77 17.18
CA GLU A 25 -18.04 -7.31 18.08
C GLU A 25 -17.07 -8.25 17.35
N LYS A 26 -17.60 -9.15 16.50
CA LYS A 26 -16.77 -10.04 15.68
C LYS A 26 -15.89 -9.26 14.72
N THR A 27 -16.44 -8.24 14.06
CA THR A 27 -15.68 -7.41 13.10
C THR A 27 -14.57 -6.63 13.79
N VAL A 28 -14.86 -6.06 14.97
CA VAL A 28 -13.86 -5.36 15.79
C VAL A 28 -12.76 -6.32 16.23
N TYR A 29 -13.11 -7.53 16.66
CA TYR A 29 -12.12 -8.55 17.02
C TYR A 29 -11.24 -8.94 15.83
N CYS A 30 -11.84 -9.25 14.68
CA CYS A 30 -11.09 -9.55 13.46
C CYS A 30 -10.19 -8.37 13.05
N GLY A 31 -10.67 -7.13 13.13
CA GLY A 31 -9.88 -5.94 12.85
C GLY A 31 -8.67 -5.79 13.78
N LYS A 32 -8.82 -6.05 15.07
CA LYS A 32 -7.71 -6.03 16.04
C LYS A 32 -6.67 -7.11 15.73
N VAL A 33 -7.10 -8.35 15.49
CA VAL A 33 -6.19 -9.46 15.19
C VAL A 33 -5.46 -9.23 13.88
N THR A 34 -6.17 -8.82 12.82
CA THR A 34 -5.55 -8.45 11.54
C THR A 34 -4.60 -7.27 11.71
N GLY A 35 -4.92 -6.31 12.57
CA GLY A 35 -4.04 -5.20 12.93
C GLY A 35 -2.72 -5.67 13.55
N GLU A 36 -2.75 -6.51 14.59
CA GLU A 36 -1.51 -7.04 15.20
C GLU A 36 -0.72 -7.93 14.22
N LEU A 37 -1.41 -8.76 13.44
CA LEU A 37 -0.77 -9.59 12.41
C LEU A 37 -0.07 -8.72 11.36
N SER A 38 -0.71 -7.63 10.92
CA SER A 38 -0.13 -6.71 9.93
C SER A 38 1.15 -6.04 10.45
N LYS A 39 1.24 -5.72 11.75
CA LYS A 39 2.46 -5.17 12.36
C LYS A 39 3.60 -6.17 12.35
N GLN A 40 3.30 -7.45 12.60
CA GLN A 40 4.31 -8.51 12.54
C GLN A 40 4.84 -8.67 11.12
N ILE A 41 3.95 -8.75 10.13
CA ILE A 41 4.32 -8.83 8.71
C ILE A 41 5.14 -7.59 8.30
N TYR A 42 4.76 -6.39 8.72
CA TYR A 42 5.48 -5.16 8.41
C TYR A 42 6.96 -5.22 8.83
N LYS A 43 7.23 -5.78 10.01
CA LYS A 43 8.60 -5.97 10.51
C LYS A 43 9.32 -7.15 9.85
N SER A 44 8.63 -8.28 9.69
CA SER A 44 9.20 -9.49 9.10
C SER A 44 9.59 -9.30 7.62
N GLU A 45 8.77 -8.57 6.86
CA GLU A 45 9.00 -8.27 5.45
C GLU A 45 9.91 -7.05 5.22
N LYS A 46 10.49 -6.48 6.30
CA LYS A 46 11.36 -5.30 6.25
C LYS A 46 10.73 -4.12 5.48
N LEU A 47 9.43 -3.92 5.64
CA LEU A 47 8.71 -2.76 5.09
C LEU A 47 9.01 -1.47 5.86
N GLN A 48 9.74 -1.57 6.97
CA GLN A 48 10.27 -0.42 7.69
C GLN A 48 11.34 0.30 6.86
N PRO A 49 11.39 1.64 6.91
CA PRO A 49 12.45 2.38 6.25
C PRO A 49 13.81 1.90 6.77
N PRO A 50 14.81 1.71 5.88
CA PRO A 50 16.13 1.24 6.26
C PRO A 50 16.86 2.28 7.12
N SER A 51 17.93 1.85 7.77
CA SER A 51 18.81 2.77 8.50
C SER A 51 19.53 3.72 7.54
N LEU A 52 19.94 4.89 8.05
CA LEU A 52 20.65 5.89 7.23
C LEU A 52 21.97 5.35 6.67
N ASP A 53 22.65 4.48 7.42
CA ASP A 53 23.90 3.85 6.98
C ASP A 53 23.68 2.87 5.83
N GLU A 54 22.63 2.05 5.90
CA GLU A 54 22.24 1.17 4.79
C GLU A 54 21.87 1.98 3.55
N PHE A 55 21.11 3.06 3.71
CA PHE A 55 20.75 3.95 2.61
C PHE A 55 22.00 4.56 1.95
N LYS A 56 22.95 5.07 2.76
CA LYS A 56 24.22 5.62 2.27
C LYS A 56 25.03 4.56 1.52
N SER A 57 25.10 3.34 2.05
CA SER A 57 25.80 2.24 1.41
C SER A 57 25.20 1.91 0.04
N VAL A 58 23.88 1.78 -0.06
CA VAL A 58 23.19 1.49 -1.33
C VAL A 58 23.41 2.62 -2.33
N TYR A 59 23.27 3.87 -1.90
CA TYR A 59 23.49 5.04 -2.77
C TYR A 59 24.93 5.09 -3.32
N MET A 60 25.93 4.92 -2.45
CA MET A 60 27.34 4.93 -2.87
C MET A 60 27.67 3.75 -3.79
N ASN A 61 27.11 2.58 -3.54
CA ASN A 61 27.24 1.42 -4.43
C ASN A 61 26.61 1.69 -5.80
N LEU A 62 25.42 2.27 -5.85
CA LEU A 62 24.76 2.60 -7.12
C LEU A 62 25.57 3.64 -7.92
N TYR A 63 26.08 4.66 -7.24
CA TYR A 63 26.89 5.72 -7.83
C TYR A 63 28.22 5.17 -8.40
N THR A 64 28.96 4.40 -7.61
CA THR A 64 30.24 3.82 -8.05
C THR A 64 30.06 2.80 -9.16
N ASN A 65 29.01 1.97 -9.11
CA ASN A 65 28.70 1.02 -10.17
C ASN A 65 28.29 1.71 -11.47
N SER A 66 27.45 2.75 -11.41
CA SER A 66 27.05 3.50 -12.61
C SER A 66 28.24 4.16 -13.28
N LEU A 67 29.13 4.80 -12.51
CA LEU A 67 30.40 5.34 -13.04
C LEU A 67 31.29 4.27 -13.66
N ARG A 68 31.38 3.08 -13.05
CA ARG A 68 32.14 1.95 -13.59
C ARG A 68 31.59 1.49 -14.93
N TYR A 69 30.28 1.37 -15.07
CA TYR A 69 29.64 0.96 -16.33
C TYR A 69 29.81 1.99 -17.44
N ILE A 70 29.82 3.29 -17.11
CA ILE A 70 30.11 4.36 -18.07
C ILE A 70 31.56 4.30 -18.54
N LYS A 71 32.51 4.11 -17.62
CA LYS A 71 33.95 4.03 -17.94
C LYS A 71 34.32 2.75 -18.68
N THR A 72 33.56 1.67 -18.52
CA THR A 72 33.87 0.36 -19.11
C THR A 72 32.62 -0.24 -19.78
N PRO A 73 32.24 0.25 -20.98
CA PRO A 73 31.00 -0.17 -21.65
C PRO A 73 30.97 -1.67 -21.99
N GLN A 74 32.14 -2.29 -22.20
CA GLN A 74 32.26 -3.73 -22.44
C GLN A 74 31.70 -4.57 -21.29
N GLN A 75 31.91 -4.14 -20.03
CA GLN A 75 31.40 -4.84 -18.85
C GLN A 75 29.88 -4.70 -18.72
N ALA A 76 29.33 -3.54 -19.09
CA ALA A 76 27.89 -3.32 -19.09
C ALA A 76 27.18 -4.22 -20.13
N VAL A 77 27.70 -4.29 -21.35
CA VAL A 77 27.15 -5.15 -22.41
C VAL A 77 27.22 -6.62 -22.02
N ASN A 78 28.34 -7.05 -21.43
CA ASN A 78 28.48 -8.43 -20.97
C ASN A 78 27.55 -8.78 -19.81
N CYS A 79 27.29 -7.84 -18.89
CA CYS A 79 26.34 -8.03 -17.80
C CYS A 79 24.90 -8.22 -18.31
N VAL A 80 24.47 -7.41 -19.29
CA VAL A 80 23.14 -7.54 -19.90
C VAL A 80 23.02 -8.84 -20.68
N LYS A 81 24.05 -9.22 -21.45
CA LYS A 81 24.06 -10.49 -22.20
C LYS A 81 24.10 -11.73 -21.30
N ALA A 82 24.73 -11.63 -20.13
CA ALA A 82 24.79 -12.71 -19.15
C ALA A 82 23.50 -12.84 -18.32
N SER A 83 22.58 -11.86 -18.38
CA SER A 83 21.34 -11.89 -17.62
C SER A 83 20.32 -12.85 -18.26
N GLY A 84 19.81 -13.80 -17.47
CA GLY A 84 18.84 -14.77 -17.95
C GLY A 84 17.41 -14.21 -18.04
N LYS A 85 16.49 -14.98 -18.65
CA LYS A 85 15.05 -14.64 -18.70
C LYS A 85 14.44 -14.43 -17.30
N ASN A 86 14.90 -15.21 -16.32
CA ASN A 86 14.44 -15.12 -14.94
C ASN A 86 14.87 -13.81 -14.27
N ASP A 87 16.06 -13.29 -14.60
CA ASP A 87 16.56 -12.04 -14.02
C ASP A 87 15.78 -10.86 -14.59
N LEU A 88 15.48 -10.88 -15.89
CA LEU A 88 14.64 -9.87 -16.53
C LEU A 88 13.24 -9.81 -15.90
N LEU A 89 12.63 -10.96 -15.62
CA LEU A 89 11.34 -11.00 -14.93
C LEU A 89 11.41 -10.43 -13.51
N LYS A 90 12.47 -10.75 -12.76
CA LYS A 90 12.69 -10.20 -11.42
C LYS A 90 12.87 -8.68 -11.45
N TYR A 91 13.76 -8.18 -12.30
CA TYR A 91 13.98 -6.74 -12.44
C TYR A 91 12.74 -6.01 -12.96
N GLY A 92 11.99 -6.63 -13.87
CA GLY A 92 10.70 -6.11 -14.33
C GLY A 92 9.67 -6.01 -13.20
N ALA A 93 9.53 -7.06 -12.39
CA ALA A 93 8.65 -7.05 -11.23
C ALA A 93 9.04 -5.97 -10.21
N VAL A 94 10.33 -5.81 -9.93
CA VAL A 94 10.85 -4.74 -9.06
C VAL A 94 10.58 -3.36 -9.67
N GLY A 95 10.74 -3.20 -10.99
CA GLY A 95 10.43 -1.96 -11.69
C GLY A 95 8.95 -1.56 -11.56
N ILE A 96 8.04 -2.51 -11.73
CA ILE A 96 6.60 -2.31 -11.52
C ILE A 96 6.31 -1.93 -10.06
N GLN A 97 6.98 -2.59 -9.11
CA GLN A 97 6.82 -2.29 -7.69
C GLN A 97 7.28 -0.86 -7.35
N LEU A 98 8.40 -0.39 -7.92
CA LEU A 98 8.87 0.99 -7.76
C LEU A 98 7.88 2.01 -8.34
N LEU A 99 7.31 1.74 -9.52
CA LEU A 99 6.25 2.57 -10.10
C LEU A 99 4.99 2.59 -9.23
N GLY A 100 4.64 1.45 -8.63
CA GLY A 100 3.56 1.34 -7.65
C GLY A 100 3.80 2.23 -6.44
N PHE A 101 4.97 2.13 -5.79
CA PHE A 101 5.32 2.95 -4.63
C PHE A 101 5.40 4.45 -4.97
N TYR A 102 5.91 4.81 -6.14
CA TYR A 102 5.90 6.19 -6.62
C TYR A 102 4.46 6.74 -6.71
N SER A 103 3.55 5.98 -7.29
CA SER A 103 2.13 6.35 -7.42
C SER A 103 1.45 6.49 -6.05
N VAL A 104 1.73 5.60 -5.11
CA VAL A 104 1.25 5.70 -3.72
C VAL A 104 1.81 6.97 -3.05
N GLY A 105 3.08 7.29 -3.28
CA GLY A 105 3.71 8.53 -2.82
C GLY A 105 3.00 9.77 -3.35
N GLU A 106 2.65 9.81 -4.63
CA GLU A 106 1.85 10.91 -5.19
C GLU A 106 0.46 11.02 -4.56
N VAL A 107 -0.22 9.89 -4.32
CA VAL A 107 -1.53 9.86 -3.64
C VAL A 107 -1.44 10.45 -2.23
N ILE A 108 -0.41 10.07 -1.47
CA ILE A 108 -0.15 10.60 -0.12
C ILE A 108 0.20 12.09 -0.18
N GLY A 109 1.11 12.48 -1.09
CA GLY A 109 1.54 13.87 -1.27
C GLY A 109 0.39 14.80 -1.66
N ARG A 110 -0.51 14.34 -2.54
CA ARG A 110 -1.72 15.07 -2.94
C ARG A 110 -2.89 14.93 -1.97
N ARG A 111 -2.82 13.97 -1.03
CA ARG A 111 -3.88 13.57 -0.09
C ARG A 111 -5.20 13.24 -0.81
N LYS A 112 -5.11 12.65 -2.01
CA LYS A 112 -6.25 12.35 -2.89
C LYS A 112 -6.05 11.05 -3.63
N LEU A 113 -7.11 10.24 -3.65
CA LEU A 113 -7.14 8.96 -4.35
C LEU A 113 -7.34 9.10 -5.86
N VAL A 114 -8.13 10.08 -6.32
CA VAL A 114 -8.49 10.23 -7.73
C VAL A 114 -8.41 11.70 -8.16
N GLY A 115 -7.61 11.94 -9.21
CA GLY A 115 -7.55 13.22 -9.93
C GLY A 115 -6.97 14.40 -9.15
N TYR A 116 -6.71 15.48 -9.89
CA TYR A 116 -6.51 16.81 -9.31
C TYR A 116 -7.85 17.53 -9.26
N ASN A 117 -8.02 18.47 -8.32
CA ASN A 117 -9.19 19.34 -8.41
C ASN A 117 -9.09 20.13 -9.72
N CYS A 118 -10.12 20.04 -10.55
CA CYS A 118 -10.33 21.06 -11.56
C CYS A 118 -10.63 22.35 -10.78
N TYR A 119 -9.69 23.29 -10.75
CA TYR A 119 -10.02 24.68 -10.47
C TYR A 119 -10.75 25.17 -11.72
N THR A 120 -12.01 24.78 -11.86
CA THR A 120 -12.89 25.47 -12.80
C THR A 120 -12.97 26.90 -12.28
N GLU A 121 -12.35 27.81 -13.00
CA GLU A 121 -12.51 29.24 -12.79
C GLU A 121 -14.03 29.48 -12.78
N LYS A 122 -14.55 30.05 -11.69
CA LYS A 122 -15.94 30.51 -11.66
C LYS A 122 -16.06 31.53 -12.78
N VAL A 123 -16.54 31.12 -13.95
CA VAL A 123 -16.99 32.04 -14.98
C VAL A 123 -18.23 32.71 -14.40
N ILE A 124 -18.02 33.89 -13.84
CA ILE A 124 -19.08 34.80 -13.39
C ILE A 124 -19.74 35.27 -14.69
N HIS A 125 -20.87 34.65 -15.04
CA HIS A 125 -21.77 35.20 -16.04
C HIS A 125 -22.44 36.43 -15.43
N HIS A 126 -22.01 37.62 -15.89
CA HIS A 126 -22.74 38.88 -15.77
C HIS A 126 -23.76 38.99 -16.90
#